data_AF-A0A960LH01-F1
#
_entry.id   AF-A0A960LH01-F1
#
_cell.length_a   1.000
_cell.length_b   1.000
_cell.length_c   1.000
_cell.angle_alpha   90.00
_cell.angle_beta   90.00
_cell.angle_gamma   90.00
#
_symmetry.space_group_name_H-M   'P 1'
#
loop_
_entity.id
_entity.type
_entity.pdbx_description
1 polymer ?
#
loop_
_entity_poly.entity_id
_entity_poly.type
_entity_poly.pdbx_seq_one_letter_code
_entity_poly.pdbx_strand_id
1 'polypeptide(L)'
;MKTLGLFFFSAIFAVTTVFAQNPCYPNGCRTQTQGGWGADCHGNNNGCLRDANFATAFPTGLTIGGTYTIHFSTSAAVNAFLPAGGTPNALTASYNNPTSTTAGVFAGQVAALALSLGFSEIGVSGFCDLGSLYYFDVDDSDDPFVGMTVNELFALANQVLGGDLSGLPFGATVSDLNDVIDHINQNFDDGTQDLGHLDCDVQLAAELTSFVATGQSGSIELTWSTASEHNIERFEIERTTSADWHVVGSVVGQGDSPVGHDYVYTDNSVSAGETYTYRLVDISRDGSRTVMNRIVTVEAGTASVLPTQYALMQNYPNPFNPSTQITFSLPEASDVSLVVFDALGRQVATIANASLGAGLHTMIFDASNLSAGLYFYQLKAGDYSAVRKMMLIK
;
A
#
# COMPACT_ATOMS: atom_id res chain seq x y z
N MET A 1 -26.41 -46.70 -41.98
CA MET A 1 -26.48 -45.22 -42.14
C MET A 1 -27.59 -44.74 -41.22
N LYS A 2 -27.42 -43.92 -40.18
CA LYS A 2 -26.32 -43.15 -39.59
C LYS A 2 -26.57 -43.15 -38.07
N THR A 3 -25.54 -43.39 -37.28
CA THR A 3 -25.57 -43.31 -35.81
C THR A 3 -25.57 -41.83 -35.40
N LEU A 4 -26.56 -41.38 -34.64
CA LEU A 4 -26.62 -40.01 -34.12
C LEU A 4 -25.83 -39.97 -32.80
N GLY A 5 -24.65 -39.34 -32.82
CA GLY A 5 -23.85 -39.10 -31.63
C GLY A 5 -24.41 -37.94 -30.81
N LEU A 6 -24.72 -38.19 -29.53
CA LEU A 6 -24.97 -37.16 -28.55
C LEU A 6 -23.62 -36.52 -28.17
N PHE A 7 -23.37 -35.29 -28.61
CA PHE A 7 -22.29 -34.45 -28.09
C PHE A 7 -22.78 -33.79 -26.80
N PHE A 8 -22.20 -34.16 -25.67
CA PHE A 8 -22.26 -33.37 -24.44
C PHE A 8 -21.34 -32.15 -24.60
N PHE A 9 -21.91 -30.98 -24.88
CA PHE A 9 -21.20 -29.72 -24.68
C PHE A 9 -21.21 -29.41 -23.18
N SER A 10 -20.08 -29.62 -22.51
CA SER A 10 -19.83 -29.04 -21.20
C SER A 10 -19.57 -27.54 -21.42
N ALA A 11 -20.60 -26.73 -21.24
CA ALA A 11 -20.43 -25.28 -21.14
C ALA A 11 -19.80 -24.99 -19.77
N ILE A 12 -18.48 -24.86 -19.74
CA ILE A 12 -17.79 -24.20 -18.64
C ILE A 12 -18.20 -22.73 -18.72
N PHE A 13 -19.18 -22.34 -17.91
CA PHE A 13 -19.40 -20.94 -17.60
C PHE A 13 -18.20 -20.50 -16.75
N ALA A 14 -17.21 -19.90 -17.39
CA ALA A 14 -16.31 -19.00 -16.68
C ALA A 14 -17.18 -17.84 -16.19
N VAL A 15 -17.58 -17.90 -14.92
CA VAL A 15 -18.10 -16.73 -14.23
C VAL A 15 -16.89 -15.84 -14.03
N THR A 16 -16.61 -14.98 -15.01
CA THR A 16 -15.81 -13.78 -14.76
C THR A 16 -16.65 -12.92 -13.84
N THR A 17 -16.45 -13.05 -12.53
CA THR A 17 -16.84 -12.00 -11.61
C THR A 17 -15.98 -10.79 -11.96
N VAL A 18 -16.48 -9.97 -12.88
CA VAL A 18 -16.08 -8.57 -12.98
C VAL A 18 -16.61 -7.95 -11.69
N PHE A 19 -15.76 -7.88 -10.66
CA PHE A 19 -16.00 -6.95 -9.59
C PHE A 19 -15.91 -5.58 -10.23
N ALA A 20 -17.05 -4.97 -10.53
CA ALA A 20 -17.11 -3.54 -10.70
C ALA A 20 -16.72 -2.96 -9.34
N GLN A 21 -15.42 -2.73 -9.12
CA GLN A 21 -14.93 -1.75 -8.17
C GLN A 21 -15.71 -0.49 -8.51
N ASN A 22 -16.62 -0.07 -7.63
CA ASN A 22 -17.34 1.17 -7.83
C ASN A 22 -16.26 2.27 -7.76
N PRO A 23 -15.92 2.94 -8.87
CA PRO A 23 -14.78 3.84 -8.89
C PRO A 23 -14.96 4.88 -7.79
N CYS A 24 -13.95 5.03 -6.96
CA CYS A 24 -14.00 5.89 -5.79
C CYS A 24 -13.78 7.38 -6.14
N TYR A 25 -13.53 7.66 -7.42
CA TYR A 25 -13.62 8.97 -8.03
C TYR A 25 -15.00 9.19 -8.70
N PRO A 26 -15.50 10.44 -8.75
CA PRO A 26 -16.83 10.72 -9.27
C PRO A 26 -16.98 10.25 -10.72
N ASN A 27 -18.13 9.64 -11.04
CA ASN A 27 -18.50 9.28 -12.41
C ASN A 27 -18.28 10.45 -13.36
N GLY A 28 -17.44 10.24 -14.38
CA GLY A 28 -17.14 11.25 -15.40
C GLY A 28 -15.83 12.02 -15.19
N CYS A 29 -14.84 11.45 -14.50
CA CYS A 29 -13.44 11.88 -14.64
C CYS A 29 -13.04 11.94 -16.11
N ARG A 30 -12.17 12.89 -16.45
CA ARG A 30 -11.63 13.09 -17.80
C ARG A 30 -10.14 13.34 -17.74
N THR A 31 -9.43 12.67 -18.61
CA THR A 31 -8.05 12.98 -19.03
C THR A 31 -8.08 13.17 -20.55
N GLN A 32 -6.94 13.53 -21.13
CA GLN A 32 -6.86 13.67 -22.58
C GLN A 32 -5.46 13.37 -23.09
N THR A 33 -5.41 12.64 -24.22
CA THR A 33 -4.19 12.50 -25.00
C THR A 33 -3.63 13.85 -25.47
N GLN A 34 -2.32 13.90 -25.70
CA GLN A 34 -1.69 15.04 -26.36
C GLN A 34 -2.27 15.34 -27.75
N GLY A 35 -2.76 14.32 -28.46
CA GLY A 35 -3.44 14.50 -29.75
C GLY A 35 -4.77 15.23 -29.61
N GLY A 36 -5.57 14.86 -28.61
CA GLY A 36 -6.81 15.55 -28.28
C GLY A 36 -6.57 17.02 -27.92
N TRP A 37 -5.57 17.29 -27.08
CA TRP A 37 -5.16 18.65 -26.74
C TRP A 37 -4.49 19.41 -27.89
N GLY A 38 -3.95 18.72 -28.90
CA GLY A 38 -3.34 19.32 -30.09
C GLY A 38 -4.34 19.70 -31.17
N ALA A 39 -5.59 19.26 -31.09
CA ALA A 39 -6.59 19.53 -32.12
C ALA A 39 -6.97 21.02 -32.20
N ASP A 40 -7.30 21.48 -33.42
CA ASP A 40 -7.89 22.79 -33.66
C ASP A 40 -9.33 22.84 -33.11
N CYS A 41 -9.73 23.97 -32.53
CA CYS A 41 -11.10 24.12 -32.02
C CYS A 41 -12.14 24.03 -33.13
N HIS A 42 -12.95 22.96 -33.08
CA HIS A 42 -14.09 22.75 -33.97
C HIS A 42 -15.26 22.13 -33.17
N GLY A 43 -16.41 22.81 -33.16
CA GLY A 43 -17.58 22.35 -32.40
C GLY A 43 -17.33 22.38 -30.90
N ASN A 44 -17.41 21.22 -30.25
CA ASN A 44 -17.21 21.05 -28.81
C ASN A 44 -16.02 20.11 -28.50
N ASN A 45 -15.02 20.04 -29.38
CA ASN A 45 -13.86 19.16 -29.18
C ASN A 45 -12.88 19.71 -28.12
N ASN A 46 -11.84 18.93 -27.83
CA ASN A 46 -10.86 19.25 -26.78
C ASN A 46 -10.01 20.48 -27.10
N GLY A 47 -9.79 20.79 -28.39
CA GLY A 47 -9.21 22.07 -28.81
C GLY A 47 -10.02 23.27 -28.33
N CYS A 48 -11.35 23.21 -28.43
CA CYS A 48 -12.23 24.27 -27.92
C CYS A 48 -12.22 24.36 -26.39
N LEU A 49 -12.16 23.22 -25.70
CA LEU A 49 -12.04 23.20 -24.23
C LEU A 49 -10.71 23.81 -23.77
N ARG A 50 -9.61 23.49 -24.46
CA ARG A 50 -8.30 24.11 -24.24
C ARG A 50 -8.40 25.62 -24.39
N ASP A 51 -8.87 26.10 -25.54
CA ASP A 51 -8.90 27.52 -25.86
C ASP A 51 -9.81 28.33 -24.92
N ALA A 52 -10.94 27.74 -24.49
CA ALA A 52 -11.88 28.41 -23.59
C ALA A 52 -11.37 28.57 -22.15
N ASN A 53 -10.55 27.62 -21.65
CA ASN A 53 -10.18 27.56 -20.24
C ASN A 53 -8.71 27.90 -19.97
N PHE A 54 -7.84 27.88 -20.99
CA PHE A 54 -6.38 28.03 -20.82
C PHE A 54 -5.98 29.29 -20.07
N ALA A 55 -6.54 30.46 -20.43
CA ALA A 55 -6.16 31.72 -19.78
C ALA A 55 -6.59 31.79 -18.31
N THR A 56 -7.65 31.08 -17.93
CA THR A 56 -8.12 30.99 -16.53
C THR A 56 -7.24 30.03 -15.73
N ALA A 57 -6.91 28.87 -16.29
CA ALA A 57 -6.06 27.88 -15.64
C ALA A 57 -4.59 28.33 -15.56
N PHE A 58 -4.11 29.05 -16.57
CA PHE A 58 -2.72 29.46 -16.71
C PHE A 58 -2.64 30.97 -17.00
N PRO A 59 -2.94 31.84 -16.01
CA PRO A 59 -3.02 33.29 -16.22
C PRO A 59 -1.70 33.92 -16.67
N THR A 60 -0.58 33.28 -16.38
CA THR A 60 0.76 33.70 -16.82
C THR A 60 1.31 32.86 -17.98
N GLY A 61 0.50 31.97 -18.57
CA GLY A 61 0.95 30.93 -19.49
C GLY A 61 1.34 29.63 -18.78
N LEU A 62 1.32 28.52 -19.51
CA LEU A 62 1.67 27.19 -19.03
C LEU A 62 3.19 27.02 -19.09
N THR A 63 3.80 26.58 -17.99
CA THR A 63 5.23 26.25 -17.96
C THR A 63 5.41 24.82 -17.49
N ILE A 64 6.20 24.04 -18.23
CA ILE A 64 6.60 22.67 -17.88
C ILE A 64 8.13 22.55 -17.90
N GLY A 65 8.66 21.57 -17.19
CA GLY A 65 10.08 21.35 -16.97
C GLY A 65 10.57 21.86 -15.62
N GLY A 66 11.88 21.79 -15.41
CA GLY A 66 12.58 22.11 -14.16
C GLY A 66 13.70 23.10 -14.43
N THR A 67 14.96 22.61 -14.42
CA THR A 67 16.13 23.43 -14.76
C THR A 67 16.00 24.06 -16.15
N TYR A 68 15.61 23.24 -17.14
CA TYR A 68 15.16 23.71 -18.44
C TYR A 68 13.65 23.66 -18.53
N THR A 69 13.05 24.63 -19.22
CA THR A 69 11.60 24.80 -19.25
C THR A 69 11.06 25.01 -20.65
N ILE A 70 9.83 24.59 -20.90
CA ILE A 70 9.03 25.09 -22.02
C ILE A 70 7.96 26.01 -21.45
N HIS A 71 7.88 27.23 -21.98
CA HIS A 71 6.83 28.18 -21.64
C HIS A 71 5.89 28.39 -22.84
N PHE A 72 4.59 28.14 -22.64
CA PHE A 72 3.52 28.40 -23.58
C PHE A 72 2.71 29.60 -23.11
N SER A 73 2.85 30.73 -23.80
CA SER A 73 2.16 31.97 -23.46
C SER A 73 0.66 31.97 -23.78
N THR A 74 0.20 31.06 -24.67
CA THR A 74 -1.20 30.99 -25.13
C THR A 74 -1.64 29.56 -25.45
N SER A 75 -2.95 29.34 -25.51
CA SER A 75 -3.51 28.05 -25.97
C SER A 75 -3.10 27.72 -27.40
N ALA A 76 -2.97 28.72 -28.28
CA ALA A 76 -2.49 28.56 -29.64
C ALA A 76 -1.03 28.08 -29.70
N ALA A 77 -0.18 28.50 -28.75
CA ALA A 77 1.19 27.99 -28.67
C ALA A 77 1.22 26.50 -28.27
N VAL A 78 0.32 26.09 -27.38
CA VAL A 78 0.13 24.67 -27.03
C VAL A 78 -0.38 23.86 -28.23
N ASN A 79 -1.39 24.36 -28.95
CA ASN A 79 -1.90 23.76 -30.19
C ASN A 79 -0.82 23.57 -31.25
N ALA A 80 0.06 24.55 -31.43
CA ALA A 80 1.16 24.47 -32.40
C ALA A 80 2.26 23.48 -31.99
N PHE A 81 2.31 23.09 -30.72
CA PHE A 81 3.29 22.16 -30.18
C PHE A 81 2.78 20.72 -30.11
N LEU A 82 1.49 20.52 -29.84
CA LEU A 82 0.88 19.21 -29.65
C LEU A 82 0.19 18.69 -30.93
N PRO A 83 0.25 17.37 -31.21
CA PRO A 83 1.07 16.37 -30.52
C PRO A 83 2.56 16.51 -30.87
N ALA A 84 3.42 16.28 -29.89
CA ALA A 84 4.87 16.26 -30.09
C ALA A 84 5.30 14.85 -30.54
N GLY A 85 6.15 14.78 -31.58
CA GLY A 85 6.72 13.53 -32.07
C GLY A 85 8.20 13.37 -31.72
N GLY A 86 8.71 12.14 -31.87
CA GLY A 86 10.12 11.79 -31.64
C GLY A 86 10.34 11.00 -30.36
N THR A 87 11.58 10.56 -30.13
CA THR A 87 11.95 9.72 -28.98
C THR A 87 11.82 10.50 -27.66
N PRO A 88 11.27 9.88 -26.58
CA PRO A 88 11.27 10.47 -25.24
C PRO A 88 12.67 10.91 -24.80
N ASN A 89 12.83 12.17 -24.38
CA ASN A 89 14.10 12.65 -23.85
C ASN A 89 13.91 13.87 -22.93
N ALA A 90 14.95 14.26 -22.21
CA ALA A 90 14.98 15.50 -21.44
C ALA A 90 15.32 16.72 -22.31
N LEU A 91 14.98 17.91 -21.83
CA LEU A 91 15.39 19.17 -22.43
C LEU A 91 16.88 19.43 -22.18
N THR A 92 17.49 20.14 -23.13
CA THR A 92 18.88 20.61 -23.04
C THR A 92 18.99 22.14 -23.01
N ALA A 93 17.86 22.85 -23.15
CA ALA A 93 17.73 24.29 -23.11
C ALA A 93 16.27 24.67 -22.81
N SER A 94 16.02 25.91 -22.38
CA SER A 94 14.66 26.44 -22.23
C SER A 94 14.10 27.00 -23.54
N TYR A 95 12.79 26.89 -23.73
CA TYR A 95 12.07 27.31 -24.92
C TYR A 95 10.87 28.19 -24.58
N ASN A 96 10.57 29.16 -25.45
CA ASN A 96 9.37 30.00 -25.38
C ASN A 96 8.54 29.77 -26.64
N ASN A 97 7.31 29.25 -26.48
CA ASN A 97 6.39 28.87 -27.55
C ASN A 97 7.06 28.02 -28.67
N PRO A 98 7.78 26.93 -28.35
CA PRO A 98 8.33 26.06 -29.39
C PRO A 98 7.21 25.33 -30.13
N THR A 99 7.47 24.94 -31.37
CA THR A 99 6.61 23.99 -32.13
C THR A 99 7.17 22.56 -32.07
N SER A 100 8.42 22.39 -31.63
CA SER A 100 9.05 21.10 -31.36
C SER A 100 10.27 21.28 -30.46
N THR A 101 10.71 20.20 -29.79
CA THR A 101 11.93 20.17 -28.98
C THR A 101 12.64 18.82 -29.13
N THR A 102 13.88 18.73 -28.65
CA THR A 102 14.62 17.46 -28.60
C THR A 102 14.08 16.47 -27.57
N ALA A 103 13.21 16.92 -26.65
CA ALA A 103 12.54 16.08 -25.66
C ALA A 103 11.42 15.21 -26.27
N GLY A 104 11.07 15.45 -27.53
CA GLY A 104 10.18 14.60 -28.31
C GLY A 104 8.80 14.42 -27.69
N VAL A 105 8.29 13.20 -27.78
CA VAL A 105 6.96 12.82 -27.28
C VAL A 105 6.80 13.07 -25.77
N PHE A 106 7.88 12.98 -24.98
CA PHE A 106 7.82 13.18 -23.53
C PHE A 106 7.38 14.59 -23.15
N ALA A 107 7.93 15.62 -23.81
CA ALA A 107 7.48 16.99 -23.61
C ALA A 107 5.99 17.18 -23.98
N GLY A 108 5.52 16.46 -24.99
CA GLY A 108 4.11 16.44 -25.39
C GLY A 108 3.20 15.84 -24.32
N GLN A 109 3.60 14.70 -23.75
CA GLN A 109 2.85 14.02 -22.69
C GLN A 109 2.78 14.86 -21.40
N VAL A 110 3.90 15.46 -21.00
CA VAL A 110 3.94 16.34 -19.81
C VAL A 110 3.08 17.58 -20.01
N ALA A 111 3.10 18.19 -21.20
CA ALA A 111 2.20 19.31 -21.52
C ALA A 111 0.72 18.92 -21.46
N ALA A 112 0.38 17.74 -21.99
CA ALA A 112 -0.98 17.21 -21.97
C ALA A 112 -1.49 16.95 -20.55
N LEU A 113 -0.66 16.34 -19.69
CA LEU A 113 -1.00 16.13 -18.29
C LEU A 113 -1.17 17.45 -17.54
N ALA A 114 -0.28 18.42 -17.79
CA ALA A 114 -0.34 19.75 -17.17
C ALA A 114 -1.68 20.46 -17.45
N LEU A 115 -2.20 20.36 -18.68
CA LEU A 115 -3.51 20.92 -19.04
C LEU A 115 -4.64 20.27 -18.23
N SER A 116 -4.66 18.94 -18.16
CA SER A 116 -5.67 18.18 -17.40
C SER A 116 -5.66 18.55 -15.92
N LEU A 117 -4.47 18.65 -15.30
CA LEU A 117 -4.30 19.06 -13.90
C LEU A 117 -4.73 20.51 -13.67
N GLY A 118 -4.32 21.45 -14.53
CA GLY A 118 -4.75 22.85 -14.39
C GLY A 118 -6.26 23.03 -14.55
N PHE A 119 -6.91 22.21 -15.38
CA PHE A 119 -8.36 22.25 -15.58
C PHE A 119 -9.12 21.62 -14.42
N SER A 120 -8.56 20.57 -13.82
CA SER A 120 -9.01 20.02 -12.55
C SER A 120 -8.97 21.10 -11.44
N GLU A 121 -7.85 21.82 -11.31
CA GLU A 121 -7.65 22.83 -10.27
C GLU A 121 -8.68 23.97 -10.32
N ILE A 122 -9.05 24.44 -11.51
CA ILE A 122 -10.07 25.49 -11.66
C ILE A 122 -11.51 24.95 -11.72
N GLY A 123 -11.70 23.64 -11.60
CA GLY A 123 -13.02 23.00 -11.58
C GLY A 123 -13.74 23.00 -12.93
N VAL A 124 -13.04 22.82 -14.05
CA VAL A 124 -13.68 22.63 -15.36
C VAL A 124 -14.55 21.37 -15.32
N SER A 125 -15.81 21.48 -15.74
CA SER A 125 -16.75 20.35 -15.75
C SER A 125 -16.17 19.13 -16.47
N GLY A 126 -16.22 17.97 -15.81
CA GLY A 126 -15.70 16.70 -16.31
C GLY A 126 -14.26 16.40 -15.88
N PHE A 127 -13.52 17.38 -15.34
CA PHE A 127 -12.22 17.11 -14.72
C PHE A 127 -12.42 16.86 -13.22
N CYS A 128 -12.04 15.68 -12.76
CA CYS A 128 -12.03 15.33 -11.35
C CYS A 128 -10.72 15.75 -10.69
N ASP A 129 -10.57 15.53 -9.37
CA ASP A 129 -9.30 15.74 -8.67
C ASP A 129 -8.26 14.67 -9.10
N LEU A 130 -7.70 14.89 -10.29
CA LEU A 130 -6.80 13.96 -10.95
C LEU A 130 -5.48 13.84 -10.18
N GLY A 131 -5.02 14.95 -9.59
CA GLY A 131 -3.73 15.02 -8.93
C GLY A 131 -3.61 14.12 -7.70
N SER A 132 -4.73 13.80 -7.04
CA SER A 132 -4.77 12.93 -5.86
C SER A 132 -4.89 11.45 -6.17
N LEU A 133 -5.11 11.08 -7.44
CA LEU A 133 -5.22 9.67 -7.83
C LEU A 133 -3.85 9.01 -7.85
N TYR A 134 -3.80 7.72 -7.50
CA TYR A 134 -2.65 6.86 -7.52
C TYR A 134 -2.51 6.16 -8.86
N TYR A 135 -1.29 6.08 -9.36
CA TYR A 135 -0.98 5.34 -10.56
C TYR A 135 -0.88 3.84 -10.28
N PHE A 136 -1.48 3.05 -11.16
CA PHE A 136 -1.36 1.61 -11.23
C PHE A 136 -1.02 1.20 -12.66
N ASP A 137 -0.18 0.17 -12.81
CA ASP A 137 0.05 -0.45 -14.10
C ASP A 137 -0.75 -1.75 -14.16
N VAL A 138 -1.72 -1.81 -15.07
CA VAL A 138 -2.64 -2.96 -15.21
C VAL A 138 -1.94 -4.22 -15.72
N ASP A 139 -0.77 -4.07 -16.33
CA ASP A 139 0.00 -5.15 -16.94
C ASP A 139 1.27 -5.49 -16.14
N ASP A 140 1.77 -4.59 -15.29
CA ASP A 140 2.98 -4.80 -14.47
C ASP A 140 2.88 -4.21 -13.04
N SER A 141 2.43 -5.01 -12.07
CA SER A 141 2.33 -4.55 -10.69
C SER A 141 3.68 -4.29 -10.00
N ASP A 142 4.80 -4.68 -10.60
CA ASP A 142 6.15 -4.40 -10.10
C ASP A 142 6.76 -3.13 -10.73
N ASP A 143 6.00 -2.41 -11.57
CA ASP A 143 6.44 -1.15 -12.16
C ASP A 143 6.83 -0.14 -11.05
N PRO A 144 8.03 0.48 -11.13
CA PRO A 144 8.58 1.26 -10.03
C PRO A 144 7.88 2.59 -9.78
N PHE A 145 6.90 2.96 -10.61
CA PHE A 145 6.07 4.16 -10.48
C PHE A 145 4.70 3.85 -9.85
N VAL A 146 4.33 2.57 -9.69
CA VAL A 146 3.07 2.14 -9.06
C VAL A 146 2.97 2.68 -7.64
N GLY A 147 1.80 3.21 -7.30
CA GLY A 147 1.49 3.79 -5.99
C GLY A 147 1.99 5.23 -5.80
N MET A 148 2.65 5.84 -6.78
CA MET A 148 2.84 7.29 -6.79
C MET A 148 1.54 8.00 -7.19
N THR A 149 1.26 9.15 -6.59
CA THR A 149 0.15 10.01 -7.03
C THR A 149 0.45 10.65 -8.38
N VAL A 150 -0.59 11.03 -9.13
CA VAL A 150 -0.42 11.80 -10.38
C VAL A 150 0.34 13.10 -10.13
N ASN A 151 0.15 13.78 -8.99
CA ASN A 151 0.93 14.96 -8.64
C ASN A 151 2.42 14.67 -8.43
N GLU A 152 2.77 13.56 -7.76
CA GLU A 152 4.16 13.13 -7.60
C GLU A 152 4.80 12.76 -8.94
N LEU A 153 4.08 12.04 -9.79
CA LEU A 153 4.53 11.69 -11.14
C LEU A 153 4.67 12.90 -12.03
N PHE A 154 3.75 13.87 -11.96
CA PHE A 154 3.86 15.13 -12.68
C PHE A 154 5.06 15.95 -12.20
N ALA A 155 5.32 15.99 -10.89
CA ALA A 155 6.49 16.67 -10.36
C ALA A 155 7.80 16.01 -10.83
N LEU A 156 7.87 14.68 -10.76
CA LEU A 156 8.99 13.90 -11.28
C LEU A 156 9.17 14.11 -12.78
N ALA A 157 8.10 14.10 -13.56
CA ALA A 157 8.15 14.32 -15.00
C ALA A 157 8.64 15.72 -15.36
N ASN A 158 8.27 16.76 -14.60
CA ASN A 158 8.83 18.09 -14.78
C ASN A 158 10.33 18.16 -14.43
N GLN A 159 10.76 17.49 -13.36
CA GLN A 159 12.18 17.39 -13.00
C GLN A 159 13.00 16.72 -14.12
N VAL A 160 12.56 15.54 -14.57
CA VAL A 160 13.20 14.75 -15.63
C VAL A 160 13.18 15.50 -16.95
N LEU A 161 12.04 16.08 -17.34
CA LEU A 161 11.93 16.90 -18.54
C LEU A 161 12.89 18.10 -18.48
N GLY A 162 13.09 18.67 -17.29
CA GLY A 162 14.01 19.76 -17.03
C GLY A 162 15.49 19.42 -17.12
N GLY A 163 15.87 18.16 -17.36
CA GLY A 163 17.25 17.72 -17.49
C GLY A 163 17.86 17.09 -16.23
N ASP A 164 17.08 16.96 -15.15
CA ASP A 164 17.53 16.29 -13.93
C ASP A 164 16.88 14.91 -13.80
N LEU A 165 17.68 13.86 -14.03
CA LEU A 165 17.22 12.48 -14.03
C LEU A 165 17.37 11.82 -12.65
N SER A 166 17.87 12.53 -11.62
CA SER A 166 18.19 11.90 -10.33
C SER A 166 16.97 11.41 -9.55
N GLY A 167 15.76 11.88 -9.92
CA GLY A 167 14.50 11.44 -9.31
C GLY A 167 13.95 10.13 -9.87
N LEU A 168 14.49 9.62 -10.99
CA LEU A 168 14.00 8.36 -11.57
C LEU A 168 14.32 7.18 -10.64
N PRO A 169 13.39 6.22 -10.48
CA PRO A 169 13.67 4.95 -9.82
C PRO A 169 14.86 4.22 -10.45
N PHE A 170 15.54 3.38 -9.66
CA PHE A 170 16.70 2.64 -10.14
C PHE A 170 16.33 1.75 -11.34
N GLY A 171 17.05 1.94 -12.46
CA GLY A 171 16.82 1.19 -13.69
C GLY A 171 15.75 1.76 -14.61
N ALA A 172 14.94 2.71 -14.13
CA ALA A 172 13.94 3.39 -14.94
C ALA A 172 14.58 4.44 -15.86
N THR A 173 13.95 4.65 -17.01
CA THR A 173 14.37 5.55 -18.08
C THR A 173 13.35 6.65 -18.33
N VAL A 174 13.70 7.64 -19.15
CA VAL A 174 12.76 8.67 -19.63
C VAL A 174 11.64 8.05 -20.46
N SER A 175 11.89 6.91 -21.12
CA SER A 175 10.86 6.20 -21.88
C SER A 175 9.83 5.60 -20.93
N ASP A 176 10.27 4.95 -19.86
CA ASP A 176 9.36 4.31 -18.89
C ASP A 176 8.46 5.38 -18.24
N LEU A 177 9.04 6.50 -17.81
CA LEU A 177 8.24 7.61 -17.28
C LEU A 177 7.33 8.24 -18.34
N ASN A 178 7.75 8.30 -19.61
CA ASN A 178 6.87 8.76 -20.69
C ASN A 178 5.63 7.87 -20.82
N ASP A 179 5.80 6.57 -20.73
CA ASP A 179 4.73 5.59 -20.89
C ASP A 179 3.74 5.68 -19.72
N VAL A 180 4.24 5.88 -18.49
CA VAL A 180 3.39 6.19 -17.31
C VAL A 180 2.54 7.44 -17.52
N ILE A 181 3.13 8.55 -17.99
CA ILE A 181 2.37 9.79 -18.24
C ILE A 181 1.37 9.60 -19.40
N ASP A 182 1.71 8.78 -20.39
CA ASP A 182 0.81 8.42 -21.47
C ASP A 182 -0.40 7.60 -20.98
N HIS A 183 -0.17 6.60 -20.11
CA HIS A 183 -1.24 5.83 -19.45
C HIS A 183 -2.19 6.75 -18.69
N ILE A 184 -1.66 7.69 -17.89
CA ILE A 184 -2.48 8.67 -17.17
C ILE A 184 -3.31 9.52 -18.15
N ASN A 185 -2.68 10.04 -19.21
CA ASN A 185 -3.38 10.86 -20.20
C ASN A 185 -4.50 10.09 -20.92
N GLN A 186 -4.31 8.79 -21.16
CA GLN A 186 -5.28 7.92 -21.83
C GLN A 186 -6.35 7.34 -20.91
N ASN A 187 -6.14 7.32 -19.59
CA ASN A 187 -6.97 6.54 -18.67
C ASN A 187 -8.45 6.86 -18.80
N PHE A 188 -8.80 8.15 -18.79
CA PHE A 188 -10.15 8.64 -18.95
C PHE A 188 -10.32 9.50 -20.22
N ASP A 189 -9.74 9.07 -21.35
CA ASP A 189 -9.77 9.86 -22.60
C ASP A 189 -11.21 10.25 -22.98
N ASP A 190 -11.41 11.54 -23.24
CA ASP A 190 -12.71 12.20 -23.46
C ASP A 190 -13.75 12.04 -22.31
N GLY A 191 -13.38 11.43 -21.20
CA GLY A 191 -14.28 11.00 -20.11
C GLY A 191 -15.23 9.87 -20.53
N THR A 192 -14.83 9.08 -21.53
CA THR A 192 -15.67 8.02 -22.13
C THR A 192 -15.23 6.60 -21.79
N GLN A 193 -14.04 6.47 -21.23
CA GLN A 193 -13.42 5.20 -20.87
C GLN A 193 -12.76 5.31 -19.50
N ASP A 194 -12.41 4.16 -18.95
CA ASP A 194 -11.52 3.99 -17.80
C ASP A 194 -10.63 2.80 -18.11
N LEU A 195 -9.33 3.02 -18.26
CA LEU A 195 -8.36 1.98 -18.56
C LEU A 195 -7.81 1.28 -17.32
N GLY A 196 -8.18 1.74 -16.11
CA GLY A 196 -7.77 1.11 -14.84
C GLY A 196 -6.38 1.47 -14.35
N HIS A 197 -5.71 2.46 -14.95
CA HIS A 197 -4.38 2.93 -14.53
C HIS A 197 -4.42 3.91 -13.35
N LEU A 198 -5.60 4.32 -12.90
CA LEU A 198 -5.78 5.30 -11.85
C LEU A 198 -6.78 4.80 -10.80
N ASP A 199 -6.37 4.88 -9.54
CA ASP A 199 -7.19 4.57 -8.38
C ASP A 199 -7.18 5.74 -7.39
N CYS A 200 -8.21 5.90 -6.56
CA CYS A 200 -8.20 6.90 -5.48
C CYS A 200 -7.78 6.32 -4.13
N ASP A 201 -7.57 5.01 -4.06
CA ASP A 201 -6.97 4.35 -2.91
C ASP A 201 -5.49 4.03 -3.19
N VAL A 202 -4.65 4.19 -2.17
CA VAL A 202 -3.25 3.75 -2.25
C VAL A 202 -3.27 2.23 -2.18
N GLN A 203 -3.30 1.52 -3.31
CA GLN A 203 -2.94 0.10 -3.29
C GLN A 203 -1.42 -0.06 -3.11
N LEU A 204 -0.88 0.34 -1.95
CA LEU A 204 0.46 -0.03 -1.51
C LEU A 204 0.33 -0.97 -0.31
N ALA A 205 0.99 -2.12 -0.41
CA ALA A 205 1.26 -3.02 0.70
C ALA A 205 1.83 -2.27 1.91
N ALA A 206 1.69 -2.82 3.12
CA ALA A 206 2.16 -2.16 4.35
C ALA A 206 3.58 -1.61 4.24
N GLU A 207 3.79 -0.40 4.75
CA GLU A 207 5.14 0.15 4.88
C GLU A 207 5.74 -0.32 6.22
N LEU A 208 6.75 -1.21 6.18
CA LEU A 208 7.42 -1.71 7.40
C LEU A 208 8.41 -0.69 7.98
N THR A 209 8.10 -0.15 9.16
CA THR A 209 9.04 0.68 9.94
C THR A 209 10.01 -0.17 10.76
N SER A 210 9.60 -1.35 11.24
CA SER A 210 10.48 -2.31 11.93
C SER A 210 10.26 -3.75 11.43
N PHE A 211 11.31 -4.57 11.44
CA PHE A 211 11.23 -6.04 11.36
C PHE A 211 12.50 -6.60 12.00
N VAL A 212 12.34 -7.33 13.10
CA VAL A 212 13.43 -7.78 13.97
C VAL A 212 13.15 -9.22 14.38
N ALA A 213 14.18 -10.06 14.34
CA ALA A 213 14.13 -11.41 14.89
C ALA A 213 15.09 -11.53 16.08
N THR A 214 14.61 -12.14 17.16
CA THR A 214 15.38 -12.38 18.38
C THR A 214 15.40 -13.87 18.68
N GLY A 215 16.60 -14.45 18.71
CA GLY A 215 16.80 -15.85 19.07
C GLY A 215 16.60 -16.08 20.56
N GLN A 216 15.79 -17.07 20.89
CA GLN A 216 15.58 -17.58 22.24
C GLN A 216 15.86 -19.09 22.25
N SER A 217 15.82 -19.74 23.41
CA SER A 217 16.07 -21.18 23.48
C SER A 217 14.95 -22.00 22.86
N GLY A 218 15.22 -22.57 21.68
CA GLY A 218 14.25 -23.39 20.97
C GLY A 218 13.09 -22.59 20.37
N SER A 219 13.18 -21.27 20.33
CA SER A 219 12.22 -20.40 19.66
C SER A 219 12.90 -19.16 19.06
N ILE A 220 12.26 -18.56 18.07
CA ILE A 220 12.63 -17.25 17.53
C ILE A 220 11.41 -16.34 17.63
N GLU A 221 11.57 -15.18 18.27
CA GLU A 221 10.54 -14.16 18.33
C GLU A 221 10.77 -13.12 17.24
N LEU A 222 9.76 -12.92 16.40
CA LEU A 222 9.72 -11.94 15.33
C LEU A 222 8.80 -10.81 15.77
N THR A 223 9.29 -9.58 15.66
CA THR A 223 8.52 -8.37 15.89
C THR A 223 8.63 -7.46 14.68
N TRP A 224 7.52 -6.82 14.31
CA TRP A 224 7.51 -5.83 13.24
C TRP A 224 6.51 -4.73 13.55
N SER A 225 6.70 -3.61 12.86
CA SER A 225 5.87 -2.43 12.97
C SER A 225 5.57 -1.91 11.57
N THR A 226 4.33 -1.54 11.32
CA THR A 226 3.90 -0.86 10.10
C THR A 226 3.84 0.66 10.33
N ALA A 227 4.01 1.48 9.29
CA ALA A 227 3.64 2.90 9.33
C ALA A 227 2.16 3.10 8.98
N SER A 228 1.68 2.25 8.07
CA SER A 228 0.31 2.14 7.58
C SER A 228 0.08 0.73 7.03
N GLU A 229 -1.18 0.36 6.89
CA GLU A 229 -1.63 -0.89 6.29
C GLU A 229 -2.75 -0.59 5.31
N HIS A 230 -2.78 -1.30 4.19
CA HIS A 230 -3.86 -1.19 3.22
C HIS A 230 -4.19 -2.57 2.68
N ASN A 231 -5.49 -2.90 2.69
CA ASN A 231 -6.05 -4.15 2.24
C ASN A 231 -5.44 -5.43 2.87
N ILE A 232 -4.71 -5.33 3.98
CA ILE A 232 -3.98 -6.47 4.55
C ILE A 232 -4.92 -7.40 5.30
N GLU A 233 -5.16 -8.59 4.75
CA GLU A 233 -5.85 -9.66 5.46
C GLU A 233 -4.94 -10.25 6.55
N ARG A 234 -3.69 -10.57 6.19
CA ARG A 234 -2.71 -11.15 7.10
C ARG A 234 -1.29 -10.99 6.58
N PHE A 235 -0.32 -11.02 7.49
CA PHE A 235 1.08 -11.25 7.19
C PHE A 235 1.37 -12.74 7.28
N GLU A 236 1.92 -13.32 6.22
CA GLU A 236 2.56 -14.63 6.26
C GLU A 236 4.03 -14.49 6.64
N ILE A 237 4.46 -15.29 7.60
CA ILE A 237 5.86 -15.39 8.02
C ILE A 237 6.46 -16.53 7.22
N GLU A 238 7.40 -16.20 6.34
CA GLU A 238 8.17 -17.19 5.62
C GLU A 238 9.57 -17.29 6.22
N ARG A 239 10.08 -18.52 6.24
CA ARG A 239 11.41 -18.86 6.76
C ARG A 239 12.17 -19.65 5.72
N THR A 240 13.49 -19.59 5.77
CA THR A 240 14.37 -20.52 5.08
C THR A 240 15.64 -20.82 5.89
N THR A 241 16.20 -22.01 5.68
CA THR A 241 17.56 -22.40 6.08
C THR A 241 18.43 -22.69 4.85
N SER A 242 17.89 -22.53 3.65
CA SER A 242 18.51 -22.81 2.36
C SER A 242 18.02 -21.77 1.32
N ALA A 243 17.74 -22.18 0.08
CA ALA A 243 17.23 -21.28 -0.96
C ALA A 243 15.70 -21.20 -1.02
N ASP A 244 14.99 -22.24 -0.56
CA ASP A 244 13.53 -22.32 -0.68
C ASP A 244 12.84 -21.72 0.55
N TRP A 245 11.85 -20.86 0.32
CA TRP A 245 11.05 -20.24 1.38
C TRP A 245 9.83 -21.09 1.72
N HIS A 246 9.54 -21.25 3.01
CA HIS A 246 8.35 -21.94 3.48
C HIS A 246 7.59 -21.10 4.51
N VAL A 247 6.26 -21.09 4.42
CA VAL A 247 5.39 -20.43 5.41
C VAL A 247 5.47 -21.19 6.72
N VAL A 248 5.82 -20.49 7.81
CA VAL A 248 5.86 -21.05 9.17
C VAL A 248 4.70 -20.59 10.04
N GLY A 249 4.02 -19.51 9.66
CA GLY A 249 2.88 -18.98 10.39
C GLY A 249 2.27 -17.76 9.70
N SER A 250 1.20 -17.23 10.29
CA SER A 250 0.61 -15.98 9.84
C SER A 250 0.03 -15.19 11.02
N VAL A 251 -0.06 -13.88 10.86
CA VAL A 251 -0.69 -12.96 11.82
C VAL A 251 -1.67 -12.07 11.06
N VAL A 252 -2.91 -11.99 11.53
CA VAL A 252 -3.97 -11.20 10.91
C VAL A 252 -3.60 -9.71 10.96
N GLY A 253 -3.70 -9.03 9.81
CA GLY A 253 -3.47 -7.59 9.69
C GLY A 253 -4.69 -6.79 10.11
N GLN A 254 -4.61 -5.46 10.09
CA GLN A 254 -5.75 -4.59 10.39
C GLN A 254 -6.60 -4.27 9.15
N GLY A 255 -6.23 -4.76 7.96
CA GLY A 255 -6.84 -4.36 6.71
C GLY A 255 -6.35 -2.98 6.28
N ASP A 256 -7.24 -2.00 6.40
CA ASP A 256 -6.99 -0.61 6.04
C ASP A 256 -6.74 0.20 7.31
N SER A 257 -5.52 0.69 7.50
CA SER A 257 -5.14 1.50 8.64
C SER A 257 -4.14 2.59 8.24
N PRO A 258 -4.51 3.88 8.35
CA PRO A 258 -3.56 4.99 8.15
C PRO A 258 -2.62 5.18 9.35
N VAL A 259 -2.75 4.36 10.39
CA VAL A 259 -1.89 4.37 11.59
C VAL A 259 -1.14 3.05 11.66
N GLY A 260 0.13 3.12 12.03
CA GLY A 260 0.98 1.97 12.22
C GLY A 260 0.55 1.06 13.37
N HIS A 261 0.81 -0.24 13.21
CA HIS A 261 0.58 -1.26 14.23
C HIS A 261 1.83 -2.08 14.46
N ASP A 262 1.98 -2.55 15.70
CA ASP A 262 3.02 -3.48 16.08
C ASP A 262 2.51 -4.93 16.02
N TYR A 263 3.40 -5.86 15.77
CA TYR A 263 3.07 -7.27 15.65
C TYR A 263 4.15 -8.14 16.27
N VAL A 264 3.73 -9.32 16.70
CA VAL A 264 4.61 -10.33 17.27
C VAL A 264 4.22 -11.72 16.77
N TYR A 265 5.22 -12.52 16.45
CA TYR A 265 5.08 -13.93 16.11
C TYR A 265 6.23 -14.74 16.73
N THR A 266 5.91 -15.90 17.32
CA THR A 266 6.93 -16.80 17.89
C THR A 266 7.00 -18.10 17.09
N ASP A 267 8.15 -18.34 16.45
CA ASP A 267 8.45 -19.60 15.79
C ASP A 267 9.06 -20.59 16.79
N ASN A 268 8.27 -21.57 17.22
CA ASN A 268 8.68 -22.65 18.13
C ASN A 268 9.17 -23.90 17.38
N SER A 269 9.34 -23.84 16.06
CA SER A 269 9.72 -24.98 15.22
C SER A 269 11.19 -24.96 14.81
N VAL A 270 12.03 -24.36 15.66
CA VAL A 270 13.46 -24.10 15.41
C VAL A 270 14.34 -24.93 16.33
N SER A 271 15.54 -25.26 15.87
CA SER A 271 16.54 -26.01 16.62
C SER A 271 17.57 -25.06 17.21
N ALA A 272 17.87 -25.22 18.49
CA ALA A 272 18.87 -24.41 19.18
C ALA A 272 20.25 -24.50 18.49
N GLY A 273 20.90 -23.34 18.29
CA GLY A 273 22.19 -23.21 17.62
C GLY A 273 22.13 -23.17 16.09
N GLU A 274 20.95 -23.38 15.49
CA GLU A 274 20.75 -23.25 14.05
C GLU A 274 20.41 -21.81 13.66
N THR A 275 20.83 -21.40 12.45
CA THR A 275 20.55 -20.07 11.90
C THR A 275 19.40 -20.12 10.91
N TYR A 276 18.47 -19.17 11.05
CA TYR A 276 17.26 -19.06 10.23
C TYR A 276 17.16 -17.67 9.62
N THR A 277 16.63 -17.60 8.40
CA THR A 277 16.32 -16.35 7.72
C THR A 277 14.81 -16.22 7.53
N TYR A 278 14.26 -15.03 7.80
CA TYR A 278 12.83 -14.73 7.74
C TYR A 278 12.53 -13.55 6.84
N ARG A 279 11.34 -13.57 6.25
CA ARG A 279 10.70 -12.45 5.56
C ARG A 279 9.21 -12.44 5.86
N LEU A 280 8.57 -11.29 5.62
CA LEU A 280 7.13 -11.16 5.67
C LEU A 280 6.57 -11.13 4.24
N VAL A 281 5.40 -11.74 4.07
CA VAL A 281 4.59 -11.65 2.86
C VAL A 281 3.25 -11.08 3.27
N ASP A 282 2.91 -9.92 2.72
CA ASP A 282 1.58 -9.35 2.81
C ASP A 282 0.61 -10.19 1.97
N ILE A 283 -0.51 -10.58 2.59
CA ILE A 283 -1.64 -11.16 1.90
C ILE A 283 -2.82 -10.20 1.98
N SER A 284 -3.21 -9.69 0.81
CA SER A 284 -4.36 -8.81 0.66
C SER A 284 -5.69 -9.57 0.77
N ARG A 285 -6.81 -8.87 1.03
CA ARG A 285 -8.16 -9.50 1.13
C ARG A 285 -8.65 -10.14 -0.17
N ASP A 286 -8.07 -9.76 -1.30
CA ASP A 286 -8.32 -10.39 -2.61
C ASP A 286 -7.45 -11.64 -2.84
N GLY A 287 -6.56 -11.97 -1.89
CA GLY A 287 -5.63 -13.08 -1.93
C GLY A 287 -4.31 -12.77 -2.64
N SER A 288 -4.09 -11.52 -3.09
CA SER A 288 -2.81 -11.08 -3.64
C SER A 288 -1.68 -11.27 -2.62
N ARG A 289 -0.47 -11.52 -3.12
CA ARG A 289 0.72 -11.81 -2.32
C ARG A 289 1.83 -10.82 -2.65
N THR A 290 2.29 -10.07 -1.66
CA THR A 290 3.38 -9.10 -1.82
C THR A 290 4.51 -9.40 -0.84
N VAL A 291 5.71 -9.68 -1.36
CA VAL A 291 6.88 -9.91 -0.50
C VAL A 291 7.38 -8.57 0.02
N MET A 292 7.49 -8.43 1.35
CA MET A 292 7.97 -7.19 1.94
C MET A 292 9.51 -7.08 1.80
N ASN A 293 10.00 -5.86 1.65
CA ASN A 293 11.39 -5.59 1.28
C ASN A 293 12.45 -5.84 2.38
N ARG A 294 12.08 -6.47 3.51
CA ARG A 294 12.96 -6.66 4.66
C ARG A 294 13.12 -8.13 5.04
N ILE A 295 14.40 -8.52 5.17
CA ILE A 295 14.81 -9.88 5.52
C ILE A 295 15.68 -9.79 6.78
N VAL A 296 15.45 -10.71 7.72
CA VAL A 296 16.23 -10.82 8.96
C VAL A 296 16.79 -12.23 9.11
N THR A 297 18.03 -12.33 9.57
CA THR A 297 18.69 -13.61 9.85
C THR A 297 19.09 -13.65 11.31
N VAL A 298 18.81 -14.76 11.99
CA VAL A 298 19.04 -14.92 13.43
C VAL A 298 19.39 -16.36 13.78
N GLU A 299 20.26 -16.55 14.77
CA GLU A 299 20.55 -17.85 15.37
C GLU A 299 19.56 -18.13 16.50
N ALA A 300 18.96 -19.32 16.52
CA ALA A 300 18.15 -19.76 17.65
C ALA A 300 19.06 -19.96 18.87
N GLY A 301 18.72 -19.33 20.00
CA GLY A 301 19.55 -19.33 21.19
C GLY A 301 19.82 -20.76 21.72
N THR A 302 21.02 -20.98 22.24
CA THR A 302 21.47 -22.28 22.80
C THR A 302 21.24 -22.42 24.30
N ALA A 303 20.92 -21.33 24.99
CA ALA A 303 20.64 -21.31 26.42
C ALA A 303 19.19 -20.92 26.68
N SER A 304 18.43 -21.79 27.36
CA SER A 304 17.14 -21.44 27.95
C SER A 304 17.36 -20.37 29.00
N VAL A 305 17.31 -19.12 28.56
CA VAL A 305 17.18 -17.98 29.45
C VAL A 305 15.74 -18.02 29.96
N LEU A 306 15.49 -18.92 30.90
CA LEU A 306 14.28 -18.87 31.70
C LEU A 306 14.21 -17.45 32.29
N PRO A 307 13.01 -16.85 32.33
CA PRO A 307 12.83 -15.59 33.02
C PRO A 307 13.41 -15.69 34.42
N THR A 308 14.14 -14.68 34.88
CA THR A 308 14.67 -14.68 36.26
C THR A 308 13.68 -14.09 37.26
N GLN A 309 12.56 -13.55 36.78
CA GLN A 309 11.55 -12.87 37.57
C GLN A 309 10.13 -13.14 37.05
N TYR A 310 9.18 -13.09 37.97
CA TYR A 310 7.77 -13.01 37.62
C TYR A 310 7.47 -11.64 37.02
N ALA A 311 6.73 -11.61 35.92
CA ALA A 311 6.24 -10.37 35.33
C ALA A 311 4.89 -10.59 34.66
N LEU A 312 4.00 -9.59 34.76
CA LEU A 312 2.79 -9.49 33.95
C LEU A 312 2.99 -8.33 32.97
N MET A 313 2.91 -8.59 31.67
CA MET A 313 3.06 -7.57 30.64
C MET A 313 1.73 -6.89 30.32
N GLN A 314 1.82 -5.71 29.69
CA GLN A 314 0.65 -5.03 29.16
C GLN A 314 0.03 -5.88 28.05
N ASN A 315 -1.29 -6.01 28.03
CA ASN A 315 -1.99 -6.71 26.98
C ASN A 315 -1.80 -5.98 25.64
N TYR A 316 -1.74 -6.72 24.54
CA TYR A 316 -1.60 -6.16 23.20
C TYR A 316 -2.54 -6.85 22.20
N PRO A 317 -3.30 -6.09 21.38
CA PRO A 317 -3.41 -4.63 21.39
C PRO A 317 -4.10 -4.07 22.66
N ASN A 318 -3.93 -2.77 22.95
CA ASN A 318 -4.67 -2.04 23.99
C ASN A 318 -4.75 -0.53 23.64
N PRO A 319 -5.91 0.03 23.25
CA PRO A 319 -7.24 -0.58 23.25
C PRO A 319 -7.38 -1.78 22.29
N PHE A 320 -8.34 -2.68 22.53
CA PHE A 320 -8.54 -3.90 21.73
C PHE A 320 -10.00 -4.11 21.32
N ASN A 321 -10.26 -4.86 20.24
CA ASN A 321 -11.59 -5.23 19.74
C ASN A 321 -11.60 -6.58 18.97
N PRO A 322 -12.38 -7.59 19.38
CA PRO A 322 -12.75 -7.90 20.76
C PRO A 322 -11.68 -8.75 21.45
N SER A 323 -10.56 -9.09 20.80
CA SER A 323 -9.53 -9.97 21.34
C SER A 323 -8.19 -9.27 21.60
N THR A 324 -7.43 -9.78 22.57
CA THR A 324 -6.09 -9.29 22.94
C THR A 324 -5.24 -10.43 23.48
N GLN A 325 -3.92 -10.26 23.49
CA GLN A 325 -2.97 -11.21 24.07
C GLN A 325 -2.44 -10.68 25.40
N ILE A 326 -2.32 -11.56 26.39
CA ILE A 326 -1.73 -11.27 27.70
C ILE A 326 -0.54 -12.17 27.92
N THR A 327 0.64 -11.56 28.00
CA THR A 327 1.91 -12.26 28.24
C THR A 327 2.37 -12.09 29.68
N PHE A 328 2.94 -13.14 30.25
CA PHE A 328 3.56 -13.14 31.56
C PHE A 328 4.74 -14.10 31.64
N SER A 329 5.66 -13.85 32.57
CA SER A 329 6.84 -14.68 32.78
C SER A 329 6.79 -15.38 34.14
N LEU A 330 7.23 -16.63 34.16
CA LEU A 330 7.39 -17.46 35.35
C LEU A 330 8.85 -17.91 35.46
N PRO A 331 9.58 -17.57 36.55
CA PRO A 331 10.94 -18.03 36.74
C PRO A 331 11.05 -19.49 37.15
N GLU A 332 9.97 -20.04 37.70
CA GLU A 332 9.84 -21.43 38.10
C GLU A 332 8.41 -21.94 37.81
N ALA A 333 8.21 -23.24 37.88
CA ALA A 333 6.86 -23.80 37.72
C ALA A 333 5.94 -23.27 38.82
N SER A 334 4.71 -22.87 38.46
CA SER A 334 3.79 -22.20 39.39
C SER A 334 2.34 -22.50 39.04
N ASP A 335 1.49 -22.54 40.07
CA ASP A 335 0.04 -22.55 39.90
C ASP A 335 -0.43 -21.12 39.57
N VAL A 336 -0.92 -20.95 38.34
CA VAL A 336 -1.30 -19.66 37.78
C VAL A 336 -2.80 -19.46 37.79
N SER A 337 -3.24 -18.29 38.25
CA SER A 337 -4.60 -17.77 38.08
C SER A 337 -4.55 -16.43 37.35
N LEU A 338 -5.10 -16.38 36.14
CA LEU A 338 -5.25 -15.18 35.32
C LEU A 338 -6.73 -14.84 35.17
N VAL A 339 -7.17 -13.75 35.79
CA VAL A 339 -8.59 -13.40 35.95
C VAL A 339 -8.84 -11.96 35.50
N VAL A 340 -9.98 -11.72 34.86
CA VAL A 340 -10.42 -10.39 34.41
C VAL A 340 -11.53 -9.86 35.30
N PHE A 341 -11.44 -8.58 35.64
CA PHE A 341 -12.38 -7.82 36.44
C PHE A 341 -12.88 -6.59 35.68
N ASP A 342 -14.12 -6.18 35.94
CA ASP A 342 -14.64 -4.89 35.48
C ASP A 342 -14.19 -3.71 36.38
N ALA A 343 -14.60 -2.50 36.02
CA ALA A 343 -14.26 -1.28 36.76
C ALA A 343 -14.80 -1.24 38.21
N LEU A 344 -15.75 -2.11 38.57
CA LEU A 344 -16.28 -2.25 39.93
C LEU A 344 -15.56 -3.36 40.72
N GLY A 345 -14.57 -4.03 40.13
CA GLY A 345 -13.84 -5.14 40.73
C GLY A 345 -14.60 -6.46 40.70
N ARG A 346 -15.66 -6.58 39.89
CA ARG A 346 -16.39 -7.85 39.72
C ARG A 346 -15.64 -8.71 38.73
N GLN A 347 -15.40 -9.97 39.06
CA GLN A 347 -14.80 -10.94 38.14
C GLN A 347 -15.76 -11.20 36.98
N VAL A 348 -15.28 -11.02 35.74
CA VAL A 348 -16.07 -11.20 34.51
C VAL A 348 -15.56 -12.34 33.63
N ALA A 349 -14.29 -12.76 33.79
CA ALA A 349 -13.74 -13.92 33.08
C ALA A 349 -12.56 -14.54 33.84
N THR A 350 -12.32 -15.83 33.62
CA THR A 350 -11.09 -16.53 34.00
C THR A 350 -10.40 -17.00 32.72
N ILE A 351 -9.20 -16.49 32.47
CA ILE A 351 -8.43 -16.80 31.26
C ILE A 351 -7.60 -18.07 31.48
N ALA A 352 -6.97 -18.20 32.65
CA ALA A 352 -6.19 -19.37 33.01
C ALA A 352 -6.34 -19.71 34.50
N ASN A 353 -6.40 -21.00 34.81
CA ASN A 353 -6.34 -21.54 36.16
C ASN A 353 -5.66 -22.92 36.10
N ALA A 354 -4.34 -22.94 36.02
CA ALA A 354 -3.55 -24.14 35.71
C ALA A 354 -2.13 -24.06 36.28
N SER A 355 -1.50 -25.22 36.46
CA SER A 355 -0.08 -25.33 36.78
C SER A 355 0.74 -25.21 35.49
N LEU A 356 1.62 -24.21 35.42
CA LEU A 356 2.45 -23.92 34.25
C LEU A 356 3.93 -24.04 34.61
N GLY A 357 4.76 -24.51 33.67
CA GLY A 357 6.21 -24.59 33.84
C GLY A 357 6.90 -23.22 33.83
N ALA A 358 8.18 -23.18 34.21
CA ALA A 358 9.01 -21.98 34.05
C ALA A 358 9.07 -21.56 32.58
N GLY A 359 8.99 -20.26 32.30
CA GLY A 359 9.03 -19.73 30.94
C GLY A 359 8.16 -18.50 30.74
N LEU A 360 8.14 -18.01 29.50
CA LEU A 360 7.23 -16.98 29.03
C LEU A 360 5.92 -17.64 28.54
N HIS A 361 4.77 -17.10 28.92
CA HIS A 361 3.46 -17.64 28.59
C HIS A 361 2.59 -16.53 28.01
N THR A 362 1.90 -16.81 26.90
CA THR A 362 0.95 -15.89 26.26
C THR A 362 -0.43 -16.53 26.20
N MET A 363 -1.44 -15.81 26.67
CA MET A 363 -2.84 -16.25 26.68
C MET A 363 -3.70 -15.28 25.87
N ILE A 364 -4.60 -15.81 25.03
CA ILE A 364 -5.56 -15.02 24.27
C ILE A 364 -6.80 -14.77 25.13
N PHE A 365 -7.26 -13.52 25.16
CA PHE A 365 -8.51 -13.13 25.79
C PHE A 365 -9.49 -12.63 24.73
N ASP A 366 -10.64 -13.30 24.59
CA ASP A 366 -11.76 -12.88 23.76
C ASP A 366 -12.85 -12.25 24.64
N ALA A 367 -13.12 -10.96 24.39
CA ALA A 367 -14.10 -10.16 25.12
C ALA A 367 -15.38 -9.87 24.30
N SER A 368 -15.69 -10.67 23.27
CA SER A 368 -16.85 -10.46 22.39
C SER A 368 -18.18 -10.32 23.15
N ASN A 369 -18.30 -11.01 24.29
CA ASN A 369 -19.49 -10.98 25.14
C ASN A 369 -19.50 -9.87 26.20
N LEU A 370 -18.47 -9.02 26.24
CA LEU A 370 -18.35 -7.90 27.17
C LEU A 370 -18.73 -6.56 26.50
N SER A 371 -19.04 -5.57 27.32
CA SER A 371 -19.34 -4.20 26.83
C SER A 371 -18.04 -3.40 26.70
N ALA A 372 -17.97 -2.48 25.74
CA ALA A 372 -16.82 -1.56 25.63
C ALA A 372 -16.60 -0.82 26.96
N GLY A 373 -15.34 -0.66 27.37
CA GLY A 373 -15.02 -0.05 28.66
C GLY A 373 -13.67 -0.45 29.22
N LEU A 374 -13.41 0.04 30.45
CA LEU A 374 -12.20 -0.25 31.21
C LEU A 374 -12.34 -1.56 31.98
N TYR A 375 -11.33 -2.42 31.83
CA TYR A 375 -11.19 -3.69 32.55
C TYR A 375 -9.83 -3.77 33.21
N PHE A 376 -9.70 -4.70 34.15
CA PHE A 376 -8.45 -5.04 34.81
C PHE A 376 -8.22 -6.54 34.70
N TYR A 377 -6.98 -6.97 34.54
CA TYR A 377 -6.61 -8.37 34.60
C TYR A 377 -5.53 -8.57 35.66
N GLN A 378 -5.66 -9.65 36.42
CA GLN A 378 -4.77 -10.00 37.52
C GLN A 378 -4.12 -11.35 37.24
N LEU A 379 -2.80 -11.41 37.35
CA LEU A 379 -2.04 -12.65 37.45
C LEU A 379 -1.75 -12.92 38.93
N LYS A 380 -1.99 -14.16 39.35
CA LYS A 380 -1.44 -14.74 40.58
C LYS A 380 -0.63 -15.99 40.23
N ALA A 381 0.58 -16.08 40.77
CA ALA A 381 1.48 -17.22 40.61
C ALA A 381 2.30 -17.39 41.90
N GLY A 382 1.94 -18.35 42.75
CA GLY A 382 2.51 -18.44 44.10
C GLY A 382 2.26 -17.14 44.90
N ASP A 383 3.33 -16.55 45.44
CA ASP A 383 3.29 -15.28 46.17
C ASP A 383 3.25 -14.04 45.26
N TYR A 384 3.49 -14.20 43.95
CA TYR A 384 3.44 -13.09 43.00
C TYR A 384 2.00 -12.74 42.66
N SER A 385 1.66 -11.45 42.75
CA SER A 385 0.41 -10.91 42.23
C SER A 385 0.63 -9.56 41.54
N ALA A 386 0.14 -9.44 40.31
CA ALA A 386 0.19 -8.20 39.55
C ALA A 386 -1.14 -7.94 38.85
N VAL A 387 -1.50 -6.66 38.72
CA VAL A 387 -2.72 -6.20 38.06
C VAL A 387 -2.35 -5.18 36.99
N ARG A 388 -3.01 -5.27 35.85
CA ARG A 388 -2.92 -4.25 34.78
C ARG A 388 -4.31 -3.90 34.26
N LYS A 389 -4.42 -2.72 33.67
CA LYS A 389 -5.65 -2.21 33.05
C LYS A 389 -5.65 -2.49 31.56
N MET A 390 -6.81 -2.71 30.97
CA MET A 390 -7.03 -2.84 29.53
C MET A 390 -8.32 -2.14 29.11
N MET A 391 -8.37 -1.67 27.87
CA MET A 391 -9.49 -0.92 27.31
C MET A 391 -10.10 -1.68 26.14
N LEU A 392 -11.33 -2.15 26.32
CA LEU A 392 -12.11 -2.76 25.24
C LEU A 392 -12.85 -1.67 24.46
N ILE A 393 -12.66 -1.64 23.16
CA ILE A 393 -13.41 -0.81 22.20
C ILE A 393 -14.24 -1.73 21.30
N LYS A 394 -15.33 -1.23 20.73
CA LYS A 394 -16.22 -1.96 19.82
C LYS A 394 -16.31 -1.27 18.48
#